data_AF-A0A453LFR3-F1
#
_entry.id   AF-A0A453LFR3-F1
#
_cell.length_a   1.000
_cell.length_b   1.000
_cell.length_c   1.000
_cell.angle_alpha   90.00
_cell.angle_beta   90.00
_cell.angle_gamma   90.00
#
_symmetry.space_group_name_H-M   'P 1'
#
loop_
_entity.id
_entity.type
_entity.pdbx_description
1 polymer ?
#
loop_
_entity_poly.entity_id
_entity_poly.type
_entity_poly.pdbx_seq_one_letter_code
_entity_poly.pdbx_strand_id
1 'polypeptide(L)'
;MQIYAWIGCNNSAKFGHLYAAATTRLGDGVSVTSVLGGTSDNTGSSMARRLVLKTGLNIILACNIPKDSPMLEAAAERKLVEKLRSLGYIRSKTGEANASTTPLSATH
;
A
#
# COMPACT_ATOMS: atom_id res chain seq x y z
N MET A 1 5.20 13.77 -1.43
CA MET A 1 6.11 12.65 -1.72
C MET A 1 5.33 11.59 -2.47
N GLN A 2 5.96 10.88 -3.42
CA GLN A 2 5.30 9.85 -4.25
C GLN A 2 6.18 8.60 -4.27
N ILE A 3 5.57 7.42 -4.22
CA ILE A 3 6.27 6.13 -4.30
C ILE A 3 5.98 5.52 -5.67
N TYR A 4 7.05 5.13 -6.37
CA TYR A 4 6.96 4.41 -7.63
C TYR A 4 7.46 2.98 -7.40
N ALA A 5 6.61 2.00 -7.69
CA ALA A 5 6.95 0.60 -7.56
C ALA A 5 6.62 -0.15 -8.86
N TRP A 6 7.51 -1.04 -9.25
CA TRP A 6 7.32 -1.92 -10.40
C TRP A 6 7.48 -3.36 -9.96
N ILE A 7 6.47 -4.18 -10.21
CA ILE A 7 6.49 -5.62 -10.01
C ILE A 7 6.38 -6.30 -11.37
N GLY A 8 7.44 -6.98 -11.77
CA GLY A 8 7.50 -7.77 -12.99
C GLY A 8 7.95 -9.20 -12.70
N CYS A 9 7.53 -10.14 -13.53
CA CYS A 9 8.03 -11.51 -13.51
C CYS A 9 8.83 -11.77 -14.79
N ASN A 10 9.99 -12.45 -14.69
CA ASN A 10 10.95 -12.59 -15.80
C ASN A 10 10.36 -13.14 -17.13
N ASN A 11 9.25 -13.88 -17.07
CA ASN A 11 8.56 -14.44 -18.24
C ASN A 11 7.41 -13.58 -18.80
N SER A 12 7.12 -12.44 -18.17
CA SER A 12 6.12 -11.49 -18.63
C SER A 12 6.72 -10.10 -18.39
N ALA A 13 7.40 -9.57 -19.41
CA ALA A 13 7.92 -8.21 -19.45
C ALA A 13 6.97 -7.32 -20.28
N LYS A 14 5.67 -7.38 -20.00
CA LYS A 14 4.69 -6.50 -20.64
C LYS A 14 4.40 -5.32 -19.72
N PHE A 15 4.49 -4.11 -20.25
CA PHE A 15 4.09 -2.89 -19.55
C PHE A 15 2.57 -2.77 -19.63
N GLY A 16 1.84 -3.66 -18.94
CA GLY A 16 0.41 -3.83 -19.15
C GLY A 16 -0.46 -3.01 -18.21
N HIS A 17 -0.15 -2.99 -16.92
CA HIS A 17 -1.04 -2.47 -15.89
C HIS A 17 -0.32 -1.50 -14.98
N LEU A 18 -0.73 -0.23 -15.03
CA LEU A 18 -0.23 0.84 -14.19
C LEU A 18 -1.37 1.37 -13.33
N TYR A 19 -1.22 1.31 -12.02
CA TYR A 19 -2.21 1.76 -11.05
C TYR A 19 -1.66 2.97 -10.30
N ALA A 20 -2.42 4.05 -10.26
CA ALA A 20 -2.14 5.19 -9.42
C ALA A 20 -3.16 5.23 -8.28
N ALA A 21 -2.68 5.29 -7.05
CA ALA A 21 -3.51 5.37 -5.87
C ALA A 21 -3.09 6.56 -5.00
N ALA A 22 -4.08 7.27 -4.46
CA ALA A 22 -3.87 8.46 -3.64
C ALA A 22 -4.84 8.48 -2.45
N THR A 23 -4.35 8.96 -1.30
CA THR A 23 -5.21 9.28 -0.16
C THR A 23 -5.95 10.58 -0.48
N THR A 24 -7.27 10.61 -0.29
CA THR A 24 -8.02 11.86 -0.38
C THR A 24 -8.07 12.51 1.00
N ARG A 25 -7.80 13.81 1.06
CA ARG A 25 -7.70 14.56 2.34
C ARG A 25 -9.04 14.73 3.08
N LEU A 26 -10.15 14.30 2.48
CA LEU A 26 -11.52 14.57 2.94
C LEU A 26 -12.30 13.32 3.38
N GLY A 27 -11.61 12.19 3.57
CA GLY A 27 -12.19 10.99 4.15
C GLY A 27 -11.17 9.86 4.12
N ASP A 28 -11.39 8.79 4.88
CA ASP A 28 -10.56 7.57 4.90
C ASP A 28 -10.60 6.77 3.56
N GLY A 29 -10.95 7.47 2.47
CA GLY A 29 -11.08 6.99 1.13
C GLY A 29 -9.73 7.00 0.43
N VAL A 30 -9.46 5.91 -0.29
CA VAL A 30 -8.34 5.83 -1.21
C VAL A 30 -8.90 5.72 -2.61
N SER A 31 -8.57 6.70 -3.44
CA SER A 31 -8.90 6.71 -4.86
C SER A 31 -7.81 5.95 -5.60
N VAL A 32 -8.20 4.93 -6.36
CA VAL A 32 -7.31 4.18 -7.23
C VAL A 32 -7.80 4.33 -8.65
N THR A 33 -6.90 4.64 -9.57
CA THR A 33 -7.16 4.73 -11.00
C THR A 33 -6.17 3.88 -11.77
N SER A 34 -6.64 3.24 -12.84
CA SER A 34 -5.78 2.53 -13.78
C SER A 34 -5.34 3.52 -14.86
N VAL A 35 -4.05 3.80 -14.93
CA VAL A 35 -3.46 4.81 -15.83
C VAL A 35 -3.20 4.23 -17.21
N LEU A 36 -2.67 3.01 -17.27
CA LEU A 36 -2.66 2.21 -18.49
C LEU A 36 -3.89 1.31 -18.45
N GLY A 37 -4.84 1.54 -19.36
CA GLY A 37 -6.02 0.70 -19.56
C GLY A 37 -5.66 -0.71 -20.03
N GLY A 38 -5.04 -1.49 -19.16
CA GLY A 38 -4.88 -2.93 -19.29
C GLY A 38 -6.00 -3.66 -18.55
N THR A 39 -6.16 -4.95 -18.87
CA THR A 39 -7.21 -5.87 -18.40
C THR A 39 -7.74 -5.61 -16.98
N SER A 40 -9.03 -5.88 -16.81
CA SER A 40 -9.82 -5.69 -15.58
C SER A 40 -9.40 -6.59 -14.40
N ASP A 41 -8.11 -6.82 -14.17
CA ASP A 41 -7.63 -7.42 -12.94
C ASP A 41 -7.65 -6.39 -11.82
N ASN A 42 -8.51 -6.66 -10.86
CA ASN A 42 -8.74 -5.88 -9.65
C ASN A 42 -7.62 -6.07 -8.61
N THR A 43 -6.70 -7.01 -8.82
CA THR A 43 -5.65 -7.34 -7.85
C THR A 43 -4.63 -6.22 -7.68
N GLY A 44 -4.13 -5.64 -8.78
CA GLY A 44 -3.25 -4.48 -8.76
C GLY A 44 -3.87 -3.23 -8.12
N SER A 45 -5.15 -2.96 -8.41
CA SER A 45 -5.91 -1.88 -7.77
C SER A 45 -6.01 -2.07 -6.26
N SER A 46 -6.25 -3.30 -5.80
CA SER A 46 -6.36 -3.63 -4.38
C SER A 46 -5.02 -3.48 -3.64
N MET A 47 -3.91 -3.87 -4.27
CA MET A 47 -2.57 -3.68 -3.72
C MET A 47 -2.22 -2.21 -3.59
N ALA A 48 -2.43 -1.42 -4.66
CA ALA A 48 -2.18 0.02 -4.63
C ALA A 48 -3.00 0.70 -3.52
N ARG A 49 -4.27 0.30 -3.35
CA ARG A 49 -5.12 0.79 -2.26
C ARG A 49 -4.53 0.49 -0.87
N ARG A 50 -4.13 -0.76 -0.62
CA ARG A 50 -3.56 -1.19 0.68
C ARG A 50 -2.26 -0.46 0.99
N LEU A 51 -1.39 -0.26 0.00
CA LEU A 51 -0.12 0.44 0.18
C LEU A 51 -0.33 1.92 0.52
N VAL A 52 -1.27 2.58 -0.14
CA VAL A 52 -1.62 3.98 0.14
C VAL A 52 -2.20 4.13 1.54
N LEU A 53 -3.08 3.22 1.98
CA LEU A 53 -3.58 3.21 3.37
C LEU A 53 -2.46 2.98 4.39
N LYS A 54 -1.48 2.12 4.08
CA LYS A 54 -0.37 1.79 5.00
C LYS A 54 0.68 2.90 5.09
N THR A 55 0.90 3.64 4.01
CA THR A 55 1.95 4.67 3.91
C THR A 55 1.41 6.08 4.13
N GLY A 56 0.12 6.31 3.85
CA GLY A 56 -0.47 7.66 3.77
C GLY A 56 0.02 8.47 2.57
N LEU A 57 0.75 7.86 1.63
CA LEU A 57 1.37 8.53 0.49
C LEU A 57 0.72 8.13 -0.82
N ASN A 58 0.88 8.96 -1.84
CA ASN A 58 0.45 8.65 -3.20
C ASN A 58 1.42 7.64 -3.82
N ILE A 59 0.88 6.57 -4.41
CA ILE A 59 1.66 5.44 -4.94
C ILE A 59 1.27 5.17 -6.38
N ILE A 60 2.27 5.00 -7.23
CA ILE A 60 2.13 4.54 -8.60
C ILE A 60 2.79 3.16 -8.67
N LEU A 61 1.98 2.14 -8.93
CA LEU A 61 2.36 0.74 -8.94
C LEU A 61 2.12 0.14 -10.33
N ALA A 62 3.18 -0.32 -10.98
CA ALA A 62 3.08 -1.17 -12.16
C ALA A 62 3.12 -2.64 -11.72
N CYS A 63 2.12 -3.43 -12.12
CA CYS A 63 2.07 -4.87 -11.82
C CYS A 63 1.92 -5.65 -13.11
N ASN A 64 2.87 -6.53 -13.39
CA ASN A 64 2.79 -7.45 -14.51
C ASN A 64 3.20 -8.85 -14.04
N ILE A 65 2.30 -9.48 -13.28
CA ILE A 65 2.46 -10.83 -12.72
C ILE A 65 1.46 -11.75 -13.45
N PRO A 66 1.87 -12.97 -13.86
CA PRO A 66 0.94 -13.93 -14.45
C PRO A 66 -0.18 -14.28 -13.46
N LYS A 67 -1.44 -14.22 -13.93
CA LYS A 67 -2.65 -14.53 -13.13
C LYS A 67 -2.70 -15.97 -12.63
N ASP A 68 -1.88 -16.85 -13.20
CA ASP A 68 -1.77 -18.25 -12.82
C ASP A 68 -1.06 -18.47 -11.48
N SER A 69 -0.52 -17.41 -10.86
CA SER A 69 0.21 -17.50 -9.59
C SER A 69 -0.19 -16.41 -8.58
N PRO A 70 -1.35 -16.54 -7.90
CA PRO A 70 -1.73 -15.63 -6.82
C PRO A 70 -0.72 -15.61 -5.66
N MET A 71 0.02 -16.72 -5.47
CA MET A 71 1.09 -16.80 -4.48
C MET A 71 2.27 -15.85 -4.80
N LEU A 72 2.61 -15.69 -6.08
CA LEU A 72 3.69 -14.80 -6.50
C LEU A 72 3.31 -13.33 -6.32
N GLU A 73 2.05 -12.99 -6.57
CA GLU A 73 1.52 -11.66 -6.31
C GLU A 73 1.60 -11.31 -4.80
N ALA A 74 1.11 -12.19 -3.95
CA ALA A 74 1.16 -11.99 -2.51
C ALA A 74 2.61 -11.89 -1.99
N ALA A 75 3.54 -12.68 -2.56
CA ALA A 75 4.96 -12.61 -2.21
C ALA A 75 5.58 -11.27 -2.62
N ALA A 76 5.25 -10.76 -3.80
CA ALA A 76 5.74 -9.47 -4.28
C ALA A 76 5.19 -8.31 -3.46
N GLU A 77 3.88 -8.33 -3.12
CA GLU A 77 3.28 -7.34 -2.21
C GLU A 77 3.98 -7.35 -0.85
N ARG A 78 4.16 -8.53 -0.25
CA ARG A 78 4.83 -8.66 1.07
C ARG A 78 6.23 -8.07 1.02
N LYS A 79 7.00 -8.41 -0.01
CA LYS A 79 8.38 -7.91 -0.17
C LYS A 79 8.43 -6.39 -0.36
N LEU A 80 7.47 -5.81 -1.10
CA LEU A 80 7.34 -4.36 -1.26
C LEU A 80 7.00 -3.68 0.07
N VAL A 81 6.02 -4.22 0.82
CA VAL A 81 5.63 -3.70 2.14
C VAL A 81 6.79 -3.79 3.14
N GLU A 82 7.53 -4.89 3.15
CA GLU A 82 8.71 -5.04 4.00
C GLU A 82 9.79 -3.99 3.67
N LYS A 83 10.06 -3.76 2.38
CA LYS A 83 11.01 -2.69 1.98
C LYS A 83 10.52 -1.31 2.40
N LEU A 84 9.25 -0.99 2.18
CA LEU A 84 8.68 0.30 2.58
C LEU A 84 8.71 0.49 4.10
N ARG A 85 8.50 -0.58 4.87
CA ARG A 85 8.67 -0.57 6.34
C ARG A 85 10.13 -0.34 6.73
N SER A 86 11.06 -1.06 6.10
CA SER A 86 12.50 -0.92 6.36
C SER A 86 13.03 0.48 6.03
N LEU A 87 12.41 1.16 5.05
CA LEU A 87 12.73 2.54 4.68
C LEU A 87 12.03 3.59 5.57
N GLY A 88 11.16 3.17 6.50
CA GLY A 88 10.43 4.08 7.39
C GLY A 88 9.17 4.72 6.78
N TYR A 89 8.74 4.30 5.59
CA TYR A 89 7.53 4.82 4.93
C TYR A 89 6.24 4.19 5.42
N ILE A 90 6.32 3.00 6.00
CA ILE A 90 5.18 2.36 6.68
C ILE A 90 5.47 2.45 8.17
N ARG A 91 4.73 3.32 8.86
CA ARG A 91 4.74 3.35 10.31
C ARG A 91 4.06 2.06 10.79
N SER A 92 4.81 1.17 11.44
CA SER A 92 4.21 0.14 12.27
C SER A 92 3.25 0.84 13.22
N LYS A 93 1.97 0.46 13.25
CA LYS A 93 1.08 0.89 14.33
C LYS A 93 1.56 0.21 15.61
N THR A 94 2.60 0.77 16.20
CA THR A 94 3.12 0.40 17.51
C THR A 94 3.21 1.69 18.29
N GLY A 95 2.31 1.85 19.26
CA GLY A 95 2.33 2.96 20.21
C GLY A 95 1.20 3.98 20.06
N GLU A 96 -0.04 3.53 20.20
CA GLU A 96 -1.13 4.40 20.66
C GLU A 96 -1.74 3.73 21.91
N ALA A 97 -0.99 3.80 23.01
CA ALA A 97 -1.44 3.51 24.36
C ALA A 97 -0.60 4.32 25.36
N ASN A 98 -0.40 5.61 25.08
CA ASN A 98 0.11 6.58 26.03
C ASN A 98 -0.87 7.75 26.06
N ALA A 99 -1.94 7.64 26.84
CA ALA A 99 -2.60 8.76 27.52
C ALA A 99 -3.79 8.26 28.34
N SER A 100 -4.01 8.91 29.48
CA SER A 100 -5.09 8.74 30.48
C SER A 100 -4.89 7.55 31.43
N THR A 101 -4.73 7.71 32.75
CA THR A 101 -5.33 8.72 33.64
C THR A 101 -4.51 8.91 34.92
N THR A 102 -4.36 10.17 35.30
CA THR A 102 -3.90 10.75 36.58
C THR A 102 -4.35 9.98 37.84
N PRO A 103 -3.50 9.77 38.86
CA PRO A 103 -3.98 9.52 40.21
C PRO A 103 -4.42 10.86 40.81
N LEU A 104 -5.74 11.04 40.94
CA LEU A 104 -6.34 12.13 41.70
C LEU A 104 -6.01 11.94 43.18
N SER A 105 -5.35 12.93 43.77
CA SER A 105 -5.29 13.15 45.22
C SER A 105 -6.70 13.16 45.81
N ALA A 106 -6.89 12.46 46.92
CA ALA A 106 -7.97 12.72 47.87
C ALA A 106 -7.42 12.60 49.29
N THR A 107 -7.01 13.75 49.83
CA THR A 107 -7.04 14.08 51.26
C THR A 107 -8.50 14.19 51.71
N HIS A 108 -8.93 13.38 52.68
CA HIS A 108 -9.57 13.82 53.92
C HIS A 108 -9.79 12.66 54.89
#